data_AF-I2F2N3-F1
#
_entry.id   AF-I2F2N3-F1
#
_cell.length_a   1.000
_cell.length_b   1.000
_cell.length_c   1.000
_cell.angle_alpha   90.00
_cell.angle_beta   90.00
_cell.angle_gamma   90.00
#
_symmetry.space_group_name_H-M   'P 1'
#
loop_
_entity.id
_entity.type
_entity.pdbx_description
1 polymer ?
#
loop_
_entity_poly.entity_id
_entity_poly.type
_entity_poly.pdbx_seq_one_letter_code
_entity_poly.pdbx_strand_id
1 'polypeptide(L)'
;MDKGKKIDMIVLSILLASIIIFSLILTSLSAKNRLDRVAALSVLYNAGLGADYKSILESPSYQYDDRVVEAYRYFTDKSGSLNYRLSSSVKMHNVSENDLFVCNQTISDLSQQNAKRKCPYLETKIASLIESSSLLSDRSAIFKNRLSEEIYNALMEFANVKVDIIVGGEIKTLDLSRLDPEVVLSIMVVESSLNPFALMEERSIDESFSDYVHSRGLMQIYEMTLWTLNSWLKQSRINIKPQELWSIRNNIFLGMVYLAYANEFLEEKR
;
A
#
# COMPACT_ATOMS: atom_id res chain seq x y z
N MET A 1 -4.73 -13.25 59.37
CA MET A 1 -4.82 -13.35 57.89
C MET A 1 -4.62 -14.81 57.51
N ASP A 2 -5.70 -15.48 57.11
CA ASP A 2 -5.76 -16.94 56.92
C ASP A 2 -4.79 -17.45 55.86
N LYS A 3 -4.16 -18.59 56.11
CA LYS A 3 -3.24 -19.25 55.16
C LYS A 3 -3.90 -19.51 53.80
N GLY A 4 -5.20 -19.82 53.78
CA GLY A 4 -5.98 -19.99 52.55
C GLY A 4 -6.01 -18.73 51.67
N LYS A 5 -6.28 -17.56 52.26
CA LYS A 5 -6.32 -16.28 51.53
C LYS A 5 -4.97 -15.90 50.92
N LYS A 6 -3.85 -16.31 51.53
CA LYS A 6 -2.50 -16.09 50.96
C LYS A 6 -2.25 -16.99 49.75
N ILE A 7 -2.69 -18.25 49.79
CA ILE A 7 -2.54 -19.20 48.68
C ILE A 7 -3.40 -18.74 47.49
N ASP A 8 -4.65 -18.34 47.73
CA ASP A 8 -5.55 -17.83 46.68
C ASP A 8 -4.96 -16.58 46.01
N MET A 9 -4.35 -15.68 46.79
CA MET A 9 -3.72 -14.48 46.26
C MET A 9 -2.47 -14.80 45.42
N ILE A 10 -1.67 -15.79 45.83
CA ILE A 10 -0.51 -16.27 45.06
C ILE A 10 -0.98 -16.91 43.74
N VAL A 11 -2.01 -17.76 43.78
CA VAL A 11 -2.58 -18.38 42.59
C VAL A 11 -3.13 -17.32 41.63
N LEU A 12 -3.85 -16.31 42.14
CA LEU A 12 -4.35 -15.20 41.34
C LEU A 12 -3.22 -14.39 40.70
N SER A 13 -2.15 -14.09 41.45
CA SER A 13 -0.97 -13.39 40.90
C SER A 13 -0.27 -14.18 39.81
N ILE A 14 -0.12 -15.50 39.97
CA ILE A 14 0.45 -16.38 38.94
C ILE A 14 -0.44 -16.43 37.70
N LEU A 15 -1.76 -16.51 37.87
CA LEU A 15 -2.71 -16.52 36.76
C LEU A 15 -2.65 -15.20 35.96
N LEU A 16 -2.65 -14.05 36.65
CA LEU A 16 -2.55 -12.74 36.02
C LEU A 16 -1.22 -12.56 35.29
N ALA A 17 -0.10 -12.95 35.92
CA ALA A 17 1.21 -12.93 35.28
C ALA A 17 1.24 -13.81 34.01
N SER A 18 0.63 -14.99 34.08
CA SER A 18 0.54 -15.91 32.93
C SER A 18 -0.28 -15.30 31.79
N ILE A 19 -1.43 -14.70 32.08
CA ILE A 19 -2.28 -14.02 31.08
C ILE A 19 -1.50 -12.88 30.42
N ILE A 20 -0.77 -12.09 31.19
CA ILE A 20 0.07 -10.99 30.66
C ILE A 20 1.15 -11.56 29.74
N ILE A 21 1.87 -12.60 30.17
CA ILE A 21 2.93 -13.23 29.35
C ILE A 21 2.35 -13.80 28.06
N PHE A 22 1.26 -14.56 28.12
CA PHE A 22 0.63 -15.12 26.92
C PHE A 22 0.11 -14.02 25.98
N SER A 23 -0.45 -12.93 26.52
CA SER A 23 -0.87 -11.78 25.73
C SER A 23 0.32 -11.11 25.02
N LEU A 24 1.45 -10.94 25.70
CA LEU A 24 2.68 -10.40 25.12
C LEU A 24 3.23 -11.30 24.01
N ILE A 25 3.22 -12.62 24.22
CA ILE A 25 3.66 -13.59 23.19
C ILE A 25 2.74 -13.52 21.97
N LEU A 26 1.42 -13.54 22.18
CA LEU A 26 0.45 -13.54 21.08
C LEU A 26 0.48 -12.23 20.28
N THR A 27 0.64 -11.10 20.97
CA THR A 27 0.81 -9.79 20.31
C THR A 27 2.12 -9.69 19.54
N SER A 28 3.22 -10.21 20.09
CA SER A 28 4.51 -10.27 19.40
C SER A 28 4.46 -11.16 18.14
N LEU A 29 3.86 -12.35 18.25
CA LEU A 29 3.67 -13.26 17.11
C LEU A 29 2.77 -12.65 16.03
N SER A 30 1.68 -11.99 16.43
CA SER A 30 0.80 -11.28 15.51
C SER A 30 1.52 -10.15 14.78
N ALA A 31 2.33 -9.36 15.50
CA ALA A 31 3.14 -8.30 14.91
C ALA A 31 4.15 -8.86 13.91
N LYS A 32 4.88 -9.93 14.29
CA LYS A 32 5.84 -10.60 13.40
C LYS A 32 5.15 -11.11 12.13
N ASN A 33 4.05 -11.84 12.27
CA ASN A 33 3.29 -12.38 11.13
C ASN A 33 2.76 -11.30 10.19
N ARG A 34 2.45 -10.10 10.71
CA ARG A 34 2.10 -8.94 9.88
C ARG A 34 3.31 -8.45 9.10
N LEU A 35 4.46 -8.22 9.75
CA LEU A 35 5.67 -7.76 9.08
C LEU A 35 6.13 -8.73 7.98
N ASP A 36 6.12 -10.04 8.26
CA ASP A 36 6.47 -11.07 7.27
C ASP A 36 5.51 -11.03 6.07
N ARG A 37 4.22 -10.75 6.30
CA ARG A 37 3.21 -10.58 5.24
C ARG A 37 3.45 -9.30 4.44
N VAL A 38 3.80 -8.19 5.09
CA VAL A 38 4.14 -6.93 4.41
C VAL A 38 5.37 -7.13 3.53
N ALA A 39 6.41 -7.79 4.04
CA ALA A 39 7.61 -8.10 3.27
C ALA A 39 7.27 -8.95 2.03
N ALA A 40 6.50 -10.03 2.18
CA ALA A 40 6.07 -10.85 1.04
C ALA A 40 5.26 -10.07 0.01
N LEU A 41 4.29 -9.25 0.44
CA LEU A 41 3.51 -8.39 -0.46
C LEU A 41 4.39 -7.39 -1.21
N SER A 42 5.37 -6.80 -0.52
CA SER A 42 6.30 -5.85 -1.13
C SER A 42 7.13 -6.50 -2.24
N VAL A 43 7.57 -7.76 -2.05
CA VAL A 43 8.26 -8.51 -3.10
C VAL A 43 7.35 -8.80 -4.27
N LEU A 44 6.13 -9.29 -4.04
CA LEU A 44 5.18 -9.57 -5.13
C LEU A 44 4.77 -8.31 -5.89
N TYR A 45 4.74 -7.17 -5.21
CA TYR A 45 4.52 -5.87 -5.83
C TYR A 45 5.67 -5.48 -6.76
N ASN A 46 6.90 -5.52 -6.27
CA ASN A 46 8.06 -5.02 -6.98
C ASN A 46 8.62 -6.01 -8.03
N ALA A 47 8.72 -7.30 -7.68
CA ALA A 47 9.28 -8.35 -8.53
C ALA A 47 8.23 -9.10 -9.38
N GLY A 48 6.94 -8.86 -9.12
CA GLY A 48 5.83 -9.49 -9.83
C GLY A 48 5.20 -10.69 -9.11
N LEU A 49 3.95 -11.01 -9.47
CA LEU A 49 3.17 -12.11 -8.86
C LEU A 49 3.77 -13.51 -9.05
N GLY A 50 4.57 -13.70 -10.10
CA GLY A 50 5.25 -14.96 -10.39
C GLY A 50 6.58 -15.13 -9.66
N ALA A 51 7.05 -14.13 -8.91
CA ALA A 51 8.34 -14.17 -8.24
C ALA A 51 8.39 -15.21 -7.12
N ASP A 52 9.54 -15.87 -6.96
CA ASP A 52 9.83 -16.68 -5.78
C ASP A 52 10.17 -15.77 -4.60
N TYR A 53 9.12 -15.20 -4.00
CA TYR A 53 9.27 -14.24 -2.92
C TYR A 53 10.02 -14.81 -1.72
N LYS A 54 9.97 -16.13 -1.48
CA LYS A 54 10.69 -16.76 -0.35
C LYS A 54 12.19 -16.68 -0.55
N SER A 55 12.67 -17.09 -1.74
CA SER A 55 14.09 -16.98 -2.07
C SER A 55 14.57 -15.52 -2.11
N ILE A 56 13.72 -14.59 -2.55
CA ILE A 56 14.07 -13.15 -2.56
C ILE A 56 14.20 -12.59 -1.15
N LEU A 57 13.28 -12.93 -0.23
CA LEU A 57 13.34 -12.49 1.17
C LEU A 57 14.56 -13.06 1.92
N GLU A 58 15.11 -14.19 1.48
CA GLU A 58 16.34 -14.76 2.03
C GLU A 58 17.61 -14.12 1.43
N SER A 59 17.47 -13.32 0.37
CA SER A 59 18.60 -12.70 -0.33
C SER A 59 19.10 -11.44 0.39
N PRO A 60 20.36 -11.41 0.89
CA PRO A 60 20.88 -10.26 1.62
C PRO A 60 21.04 -8.98 0.79
N SER A 61 21.03 -9.10 -0.54
CA SER A 61 21.16 -7.96 -1.46
C SER A 61 19.83 -7.30 -1.80
N TYR A 62 18.70 -7.92 -1.47
CA TYR A 62 17.38 -7.35 -1.70
C TYR A 62 17.01 -6.47 -0.51
N GLN A 63 16.81 -5.17 -0.75
CA GLN A 63 16.57 -4.17 0.32
C GLN A 63 15.22 -3.47 0.17
N TYR A 64 14.42 -3.84 -0.83
CA TYR A 64 13.17 -3.15 -1.11
C TYR A 64 12.14 -3.42 0.00
N ASP A 65 12.01 -4.67 0.42
CA ASP A 65 11.10 -5.09 1.48
C ASP A 65 11.45 -4.46 2.82
N ASP A 66 12.74 -4.38 3.18
CA ASP A 66 13.19 -3.71 4.40
C ASP A 66 12.72 -2.26 4.46
N ARG A 67 12.82 -1.52 3.35
CA ARG A 67 12.33 -0.13 3.25
C ARG A 67 10.81 -0.05 3.38
N VAL A 68 10.08 -0.98 2.76
CA VAL A 68 8.61 -1.03 2.89
C VAL A 68 8.20 -1.39 4.33
N VAL A 69 8.90 -2.31 4.98
CA VAL A 69 8.67 -2.69 6.38
C VAL A 69 8.97 -1.54 7.33
N GLU A 70 10.03 -0.75 7.08
CA GLU A 70 10.34 0.45 7.84
C GLU A 70 9.23 1.50 7.70
N ALA A 71 8.79 1.78 6.48
CA ALA A 71 7.66 2.68 6.22
C ALA A 71 6.37 2.17 6.90
N TYR A 72 6.13 0.86 6.89
CA TYR A 72 4.97 0.25 7.53
C TYR A 72 5.00 0.41 9.06
N ARG A 73 6.17 0.24 9.67
CA ARG A 73 6.35 0.53 11.10
C ARG A 73 6.05 1.99 11.41
N TYR A 74 6.49 2.92 10.56
CA TYR A 74 6.12 4.32 10.69
C TYR A 74 4.60 4.50 10.64
N PHE A 75 3.89 4.02 9.62
CA PHE A 75 2.45 4.24 9.53
C PHE A 75 1.64 3.56 10.62
N THR A 76 2.09 2.41 11.12
CA THR A 76 1.42 1.67 12.22
C THR A 76 1.76 2.20 13.62
N ASP A 77 2.81 3.01 13.77
CA ASP A 77 3.15 3.65 15.04
C ASP A 77 2.17 4.78 15.39
N LYS A 78 1.15 4.42 16.16
CA LYS A 78 0.12 5.35 16.66
C LYS A 78 0.65 6.35 17.69
N SER A 79 1.81 6.09 18.30
CA SER A 79 2.41 7.01 19.28
C SER A 79 3.09 8.21 18.62
N GLY A 80 3.39 8.12 17.32
CA GLY A 80 4.12 9.17 16.59
C GLY A 80 5.59 9.30 17.00
N SER A 81 6.15 8.27 17.64
CA SER A 81 7.54 8.21 18.08
C SER A 81 8.53 7.98 16.94
N LEU A 82 8.08 7.28 15.89
CA LEU A 82 8.89 7.02 14.70
C LEU A 82 8.86 8.21 13.75
N ASN A 83 10.04 8.59 13.29
CA ASN A 83 10.22 9.55 12.20
C ASN A 83 10.57 8.80 10.92
N TYR A 84 10.03 9.24 9.79
CA TYR A 84 10.36 8.70 8.48
C TYR A 84 10.76 9.84 7.55
N ARG A 85 11.75 9.62 6.69
CA ARG A 85 12.21 10.60 5.71
C ARG A 85 11.97 10.09 4.30
N LEU A 86 11.29 10.89 3.51
CA LEU A 86 11.07 10.61 2.09
C LEU A 86 12.39 10.70 1.31
N SER A 87 12.50 9.89 0.26
CA SER A 87 13.63 9.99 -0.66
C SER A 87 13.55 11.28 -1.46
N SER A 88 14.71 11.86 -1.79
CA SER A 88 14.85 13.00 -2.69
C SER A 88 15.31 12.61 -4.10
N SER A 89 15.48 11.31 -4.38
CA SER A 89 16.08 10.82 -5.63
C SER A 89 15.08 10.32 -6.67
N VAL A 90 13.78 10.54 -6.46
CA VAL A 90 12.74 10.11 -7.41
C VAL A 90 12.71 11.06 -8.60
N LYS A 91 12.86 10.50 -9.82
CA LYS A 91 12.73 11.25 -11.06
C LYS A 91 11.29 11.74 -11.25
N MET A 92 11.14 12.96 -11.75
CA MET A 92 9.85 13.61 -11.93
C MET A 92 9.57 13.91 -13.41
N HIS A 93 8.31 13.76 -13.81
CA HIS A 93 7.83 14.20 -15.11
C HIS A 93 6.98 15.46 -14.98
N ASN A 94 7.02 16.32 -15.98
CA ASN A 94 6.20 17.53 -16.00
C ASN A 94 4.79 17.17 -16.48
N VAL A 95 3.82 17.19 -15.55
CA VAL A 95 2.41 16.90 -15.81
C VAL A 95 1.59 18.06 -15.25
N SER A 96 0.46 18.37 -15.88
CA SER A 96 -0.46 19.37 -15.35
C SER A 96 -1.01 18.92 -13.99
N GLU A 97 -0.99 19.81 -12.99
CA GLU A 97 -1.59 19.50 -11.68
C GLU A 97 -3.06 19.08 -11.81
N ASN A 98 -3.79 19.64 -12.78
CA ASN A 98 -5.19 19.29 -13.01
C ASN A 98 -5.36 17.81 -13.35
N ASP A 99 -4.46 17.25 -14.16
CA ASP A 99 -4.54 15.86 -14.61
C ASP A 99 -4.37 14.87 -13.45
N LEU A 100 -3.65 15.27 -12.39
CA LEU A 100 -3.44 14.46 -11.18
C LEU A 100 -4.74 14.19 -10.42
N PHE A 101 -5.72 15.09 -10.53
CA PHE A 101 -6.98 15.00 -9.80
C PHE A 101 -8.17 14.60 -10.69
N VAL A 102 -7.94 14.29 -11.96
CA VAL A 102 -8.96 13.70 -12.84
C VAL A 102 -9.08 12.21 -12.53
N CYS A 103 -10.27 11.73 -12.22
CA CYS A 103 -10.52 10.31 -11.95
C CYS A 103 -11.31 9.68 -13.09
N ASN A 104 -11.05 8.41 -13.39
CA ASN A 104 -11.93 7.63 -14.25
C ASN A 104 -13.31 7.53 -13.59
N GLN A 105 -14.38 7.81 -14.34
CA GLN A 105 -15.73 7.89 -13.78
C GLN A 105 -16.16 6.57 -13.14
N THR A 106 -15.86 5.43 -13.77
CA THR A 106 -16.23 4.12 -13.23
C THR A 106 -15.51 3.82 -11.92
N ILE A 107 -14.22 4.19 -11.80
CA ILE A 107 -13.48 4.10 -10.52
C ILE A 107 -14.11 5.03 -9.47
N SER A 108 -14.48 6.25 -9.86
CA SER A 108 -15.14 7.20 -8.95
C SER A 108 -16.46 6.64 -8.41
N ASP A 109 -17.28 6.03 -9.26
CA ASP A 109 -18.59 5.50 -8.91
C ASP A 109 -18.50 4.33 -7.91
N LEU A 110 -17.44 3.51 -7.99
CA LEU A 110 -17.19 2.41 -7.04
C LEU A 110 -17.03 2.91 -5.59
N SER A 111 -16.39 4.07 -5.40
CA SER A 111 -16.16 4.63 -4.06
C SER A 111 -17.38 5.32 -3.43
N GLN A 112 -18.33 5.81 -4.24
CA GLN A 112 -19.44 6.65 -3.76
C GLN A 112 -20.46 5.92 -2.88
N GLN A 113 -20.51 4.59 -2.96
CA GLN A 113 -21.53 3.77 -2.31
C GLN A 113 -21.14 3.32 -0.89
N ASN A 114 -19.90 3.57 -0.47
CA ASN A 114 -19.34 2.98 0.76
C ASN A 114 -19.12 4.01 1.86
N ALA A 115 -19.42 3.63 3.11
CA ALA A 115 -19.12 4.46 4.27
C ALA A 115 -17.59 4.60 4.41
N LYS A 116 -17.09 5.84 4.55
CA LYS A 116 -15.66 6.09 4.73
C LYS A 116 -15.18 5.53 6.07
N ARG A 117 -14.20 4.62 6.03
CA ARG A 117 -13.40 4.31 7.23
C ARG A 117 -12.63 5.57 7.61
N LYS A 118 -12.69 6.00 8.87
CA LYS A 118 -11.92 7.16 9.34
C LYS A 118 -10.66 6.69 10.06
N CYS A 119 -9.52 7.21 9.63
CA CYS A 119 -8.23 6.93 10.23
C CYS A 119 -7.42 8.23 10.42
N PRO A 120 -7.77 9.07 11.42
CA PRO A 120 -7.21 10.43 11.54
C PRO A 120 -5.69 10.48 11.71
N TYR A 121 -5.08 9.45 12.30
CA TYR A 121 -3.62 9.41 12.44
C TYR A 121 -2.92 9.22 11.08
N LEU A 122 -3.51 8.47 10.15
CA LEU A 122 -2.95 8.29 8.81
C LEU A 122 -3.02 9.60 8.03
N GLU A 123 -4.16 10.29 8.09
CA GLU A 123 -4.33 11.63 7.50
C GLU A 123 -3.22 12.58 7.96
N THR A 124 -2.96 12.61 9.26
CA THR A 124 -1.89 13.44 9.86
C THR A 124 -0.50 13.04 9.37
N LYS A 125 -0.19 11.74 9.32
CA LYS A 125 1.12 11.24 8.85
C LYS A 125 1.34 11.51 7.37
N ILE A 126 0.32 11.32 6.53
CA ILE A 126 0.37 11.62 5.09
C ILE A 126 0.66 13.12 4.88
N ALA A 127 -0.11 13.99 5.54
CA ALA A 127 0.08 15.44 5.45
C ALA A 127 1.49 15.86 5.91
N SER A 128 1.97 15.29 7.01
CA SER A 128 3.33 15.59 7.53
C SER A 128 4.44 15.17 6.56
N LEU A 129 4.33 14.01 5.93
CA LEU A 129 5.31 13.54 4.94
C LEU A 129 5.29 14.40 3.67
N ILE A 130 4.10 14.73 3.15
CA ILE A 130 3.98 15.59 1.97
C ILE A 130 4.53 17.00 2.24
N GLU A 131 4.25 17.56 3.41
CA GLU A 131 4.75 18.88 3.77
C GLU A 131 6.28 18.91 3.85
N SER A 132 6.89 17.86 4.39
CA SER A 132 8.35 17.70 4.52
C SER A 132 9.05 17.19 3.25
N SER A 133 8.32 16.93 2.17
CA SER A 133 8.89 16.43 0.93
C SER A 133 9.72 17.49 0.19
N SER A 134 11.02 17.21 0.02
CA SER A 134 11.91 18.08 -0.78
C SER A 134 11.53 18.12 -2.27
N LEU A 135 10.96 17.03 -2.79
CA LEU A 135 10.52 16.91 -4.19
C LEU A 135 9.30 17.77 -4.51
N LEU A 136 8.55 18.19 -3.49
CA LEU A 136 7.36 19.04 -3.62
C LEU A 136 7.60 20.43 -3.02
N SER A 137 8.86 20.80 -2.78
CA SER A 137 9.23 22.06 -2.11
C SER A 137 8.83 23.32 -2.89
N ASP A 138 8.77 23.22 -4.21
CA ASP A 138 8.35 24.28 -5.13
C ASP A 138 6.83 24.34 -5.34
N ARG A 139 6.07 23.38 -4.78
CA ARG A 139 4.61 23.33 -4.89
C ARG A 139 3.95 24.12 -3.77
N SER A 140 2.79 24.72 -4.09
CA SER A 140 2.04 25.55 -3.15
C SER A 140 1.47 24.73 -1.97
N ALA A 141 1.24 25.37 -0.83
CA ALA A 141 0.57 24.74 0.32
C ALA A 141 -0.85 24.24 -0.05
N ILE A 142 -1.55 24.95 -0.94
CA ILE A 142 -2.88 24.53 -1.44
C ILE A 142 -2.76 23.20 -2.18
N PHE A 143 -1.77 23.07 -3.07
CA PHE A 143 -1.51 21.83 -3.78
C PHE A 143 -1.18 20.68 -2.82
N LYS A 144 -0.25 20.91 -1.88
CA LYS A 144 0.17 19.89 -0.89
C LYS A 144 -1.00 19.41 -0.03
N ASN A 145 -1.86 20.32 0.42
CA ASN A 145 -3.07 19.97 1.19
C ASN A 145 -4.05 19.16 0.34
N ARG A 146 -4.28 19.57 -0.91
CA ARG A 146 -5.17 18.83 -1.82
C ARG A 146 -4.61 17.43 -2.12
N LEU A 147 -3.30 17.30 -2.30
CA LEU A 147 -2.63 16.02 -2.51
C LEU A 147 -2.79 15.09 -1.30
N SER A 148 -2.56 15.61 -0.08
CA SER A 148 -2.69 14.82 1.15
C SER A 148 -4.12 14.35 1.37
N GLU A 149 -5.09 15.23 1.17
CA GLU A 149 -6.52 14.90 1.24
C GLU A 149 -6.91 13.86 0.19
N GLU A 150 -6.45 14.01 -1.06
CA GLU A 150 -6.80 13.09 -2.14
C GLU A 150 -6.24 11.68 -1.90
N ILE A 151 -4.97 11.57 -1.48
CA ILE A 151 -4.35 10.28 -1.14
C ILE A 151 -5.10 9.61 0.02
N TYR A 152 -5.37 10.35 1.10
CA TYR A 152 -6.08 9.82 2.26
C TYR A 152 -7.51 9.39 1.89
N ASN A 153 -8.26 10.22 1.18
CA ASN A 153 -9.62 9.91 0.76
C ASN A 153 -9.65 8.68 -0.15
N ALA A 154 -8.79 8.61 -1.18
CA ALA A 154 -8.71 7.47 -2.08
C ALA A 154 -8.47 6.16 -1.32
N LEU A 155 -7.50 6.13 -0.40
CA LEU A 155 -7.20 4.95 0.41
C LEU A 155 -8.40 4.51 1.27
N MET A 156 -9.03 5.45 1.97
CA MET A 156 -10.12 5.15 2.89
C MET A 156 -11.41 4.76 2.16
N GLU A 157 -11.64 5.32 0.98
CA GLU A 157 -12.82 5.04 0.16
C GLU A 157 -12.69 3.69 -0.57
N PHE A 158 -11.53 3.40 -1.17
CA PHE A 158 -11.31 2.13 -1.86
C PHE A 158 -11.13 0.95 -0.91
N ALA A 159 -10.75 1.17 0.35
CA ALA A 159 -10.67 0.11 1.37
C ALA A 159 -12.01 -0.57 1.69
N ASN A 160 -13.14 -0.15 1.11
CA ASN A 160 -14.43 -0.84 1.25
C ASN A 160 -15.00 -1.33 -0.08
N VAL A 161 -14.24 -1.21 -1.18
CA VAL A 161 -14.68 -1.61 -2.51
C VAL A 161 -14.49 -3.12 -2.69
N LYS A 162 -15.49 -3.74 -3.31
CA LYS A 162 -15.38 -5.07 -3.90
C LYS A 162 -15.34 -4.93 -5.40
N VAL A 163 -14.42 -5.62 -6.05
CA VAL A 163 -14.21 -5.52 -7.49
C VAL A 163 -14.01 -6.90 -8.09
N ASP A 164 -14.74 -7.17 -9.18
CA ASP A 164 -14.58 -8.39 -9.93
C ASP A 164 -13.42 -8.26 -10.91
N ILE A 165 -12.53 -9.24 -10.89
CA ILE A 165 -11.42 -9.37 -11.82
C ILE A 165 -11.50 -10.69 -12.59
N ILE A 166 -10.93 -10.71 -13.79
CA ILE A 166 -10.75 -11.93 -14.57
C ILE A 166 -9.28 -12.36 -14.54
N VAL A 167 -8.98 -13.50 -13.94
CA VAL A 167 -7.63 -14.08 -13.95
C VAL A 167 -7.70 -15.54 -14.40
N GLY A 168 -6.87 -15.93 -15.37
CA GLY A 168 -6.89 -17.29 -15.92
C GLY A 168 -8.21 -17.70 -16.57
N GLY A 169 -9.09 -16.74 -16.91
CA GLY A 169 -10.42 -17.00 -17.44
C GLY A 169 -11.52 -17.15 -16.38
N GLU A 170 -11.17 -17.10 -15.10
CA GLU A 170 -12.11 -17.18 -13.98
C GLU A 170 -12.40 -15.78 -13.41
N ILE A 171 -13.65 -15.58 -12.97
CA ILE A 171 -14.07 -14.35 -12.31
C ILE A 171 -13.81 -14.51 -10.81
N LYS A 172 -13.05 -13.57 -10.24
CA LYS A 172 -12.76 -13.51 -8.81
C LYS A 172 -13.17 -12.16 -8.25
N THR A 173 -13.92 -12.15 -7.15
CA THR A 173 -14.29 -10.92 -6.45
C THR A 173 -13.23 -10.60 -5.39
N LEU A 174 -12.43 -9.56 -5.63
CA LEU A 174 -11.50 -9.04 -4.64
C LEU A 174 -12.22 -8.16 -3.63
N ASP A 175 -11.97 -8.39 -2.35
CA ASP A 175 -12.41 -7.51 -1.26
C ASP A 175 -11.24 -6.63 -0.81
N LEU A 176 -11.23 -5.36 -1.22
CA LEU A 176 -10.13 -4.44 -0.92
C LEU A 176 -10.04 -4.09 0.57
N SER A 177 -11.07 -4.39 1.38
CA SER A 177 -11.02 -4.22 2.84
C SER A 177 -10.05 -5.16 3.54
N ARG A 178 -9.61 -6.22 2.85
CA ARG A 178 -8.57 -7.14 3.33
C ARG A 178 -7.16 -6.58 3.22
N LEU A 179 -6.98 -5.45 2.54
CA LEU A 179 -5.72 -4.73 2.51
C LEU A 179 -5.65 -3.72 3.64
N ASP A 180 -4.52 -3.73 4.34
CA ASP A 180 -4.21 -2.72 5.33
C ASP A 180 -3.76 -1.44 4.61
N PRO A 181 -4.45 -0.28 4.78
CA PRO A 181 -4.09 0.97 4.10
C PRO A 181 -2.63 1.39 4.35
N GLU A 182 -2.11 1.08 5.52
CA GLU A 182 -0.71 1.26 5.91
C GLU A 182 0.26 0.55 4.97
N VAL A 183 -0.07 -0.64 4.48
CA VAL A 183 0.78 -1.37 3.50
C VAL A 183 0.82 -0.63 2.18
N VAL A 184 -0.34 -0.17 1.69
CA VAL A 184 -0.44 0.58 0.43
C VAL A 184 0.36 1.88 0.53
N LEU A 185 0.23 2.61 1.63
CA LEU A 185 1.02 3.81 1.92
C LEU A 185 2.52 3.54 1.96
N SER A 186 2.92 2.43 2.59
CA SER A 186 4.33 2.05 2.72
C SER A 186 4.97 1.80 1.36
N ILE A 187 4.23 1.12 0.47
CA ILE A 187 4.65 0.91 -0.92
C ILE A 187 4.72 2.24 -1.66
N MET A 188 3.70 3.10 -1.60
CA MET A 188 3.75 4.41 -2.26
C MET A 188 4.93 5.28 -1.82
N VAL A 189 5.27 5.25 -0.53
CA VAL A 189 6.42 5.98 0.01
C VAL A 189 7.73 5.47 -0.59
N VAL A 190 7.91 4.16 -0.70
CA VAL A 190 9.14 3.58 -1.27
C VAL A 190 9.21 3.77 -2.79
N GLU A 191 8.08 3.63 -3.48
CA GLU A 191 7.98 3.74 -4.94
C GLU A 191 8.15 5.17 -5.43
N SER A 192 7.40 6.11 -4.86
CA SER A 192 7.31 7.48 -5.38
C SER A 192 7.67 8.56 -4.37
N SER A 193 7.92 8.21 -3.11
CA SER A 193 8.03 9.21 -2.03
C SER A 193 6.78 10.11 -1.94
N LEU A 194 5.60 9.52 -2.16
CA LEU A 194 4.30 10.22 -2.23
C LEU A 194 4.26 11.33 -3.29
N ASN A 195 5.11 11.24 -4.31
CA ASN A 195 5.17 12.22 -5.39
C ASN A 195 4.33 11.74 -6.59
N PRO A 196 3.19 12.37 -6.90
CA PRO A 196 2.34 11.95 -8.02
C PRO A 196 3.00 12.18 -9.39
N PHE A 197 4.07 12.98 -9.47
CA PHE A 197 4.84 13.23 -10.69
C PHE A 197 5.93 12.18 -10.95
N ALA A 198 6.06 11.17 -10.08
CA ALA A 198 7.13 10.18 -10.16
C ALA A 198 7.09 9.39 -11.47
N LEU A 199 8.25 9.28 -12.13
CA LEU A 199 8.45 8.56 -13.39
C LEU A 199 9.73 7.73 -13.31
N MET A 200 9.62 6.42 -13.52
CA MET A 200 10.78 5.56 -13.75
C MET A 200 10.78 5.08 -15.20
N GLU A 201 11.94 5.17 -15.84
CA GLU A 201 12.19 4.57 -17.14
C GLU A 201 12.71 3.15 -16.92
N GLU A 202 12.08 2.19 -17.58
CA GLU A 202 12.41 0.79 -17.51
C GLU A 202 12.74 0.27 -18.92
N ARG A 203 13.63 -0.73 -18.99
CA ARG A 203 13.92 -1.40 -20.26
C ARG A 203 12.70 -2.18 -20.69
N SER A 204 12.33 -2.07 -21.96
CA SER A 204 11.26 -2.88 -22.51
C SER A 204 11.66 -4.35 -22.51
N ILE A 205 10.71 -5.21 -22.13
CA ILE A 205 10.84 -6.66 -22.29
C ILE A 205 10.66 -7.04 -23.77
N ASP A 206 9.98 -6.18 -24.55
CA ASP A 206 9.80 -6.30 -25.99
C ASP A 206 10.19 -4.99 -26.69
N GLU A 207 11.43 -4.93 -27.19
CA GLU A 207 11.99 -3.78 -27.89
C GLU A 207 11.25 -3.46 -29.21
N SER A 208 10.38 -4.35 -29.71
CA SER A 208 9.62 -4.10 -30.94
C SER A 208 8.47 -3.09 -30.77
N PHE A 209 8.04 -2.82 -29.54
CA PHE A 209 7.00 -1.84 -29.22
C PHE A 209 7.56 -0.45 -28.87
N SER A 210 8.65 -0.40 -28.11
CA SER A 210 9.38 0.81 -27.71
C SER A 210 10.69 0.39 -27.04
N ASP A 211 11.76 1.17 -27.22
CA ASP A 211 13.03 0.95 -26.51
C ASP A 211 12.87 1.11 -24.98
N TYR A 212 11.88 1.91 -24.56
CA TYR A 212 11.62 2.25 -23.16
C TYR A 212 10.13 2.19 -22.82
N VAL A 213 9.86 1.69 -21.62
CA VAL A 213 8.55 1.61 -20.99
C VAL A 213 8.65 2.27 -19.63
N HIS A 214 7.53 2.76 -19.10
CA HIS A 214 7.61 3.63 -17.92
C HIS A 214 6.67 3.20 -16.81
N SER A 215 7.15 3.37 -15.58
CA SER A 215 6.37 3.28 -14.35
C SER A 215 5.99 4.68 -13.88
N ARG A 216 4.71 4.87 -13.53
CA ARG A 216 4.12 6.22 -13.33
C ARG A 216 3.35 6.35 -12.02
N GLY A 217 3.38 7.56 -11.45
CA GLY A 217 2.51 7.97 -10.35
C GLY A 217 2.91 7.40 -8.99
N LEU A 218 1.99 7.48 -8.02
CA LEU A 218 2.27 7.20 -6.60
C LEU A 218 2.71 5.75 -6.31
N MET A 219 2.11 4.82 -7.01
CA MET A 219 2.35 3.38 -6.93
C MET A 219 3.42 2.94 -7.95
N GLN A 220 3.95 3.82 -8.82
CA GLN A 220 4.88 3.44 -9.89
C GLN A 220 4.37 2.24 -10.71
N ILE A 221 3.15 2.35 -11.24
CA ILE A 221 2.56 1.26 -12.04
C ILE A 221 3.27 1.18 -13.39
N TYR A 222 3.96 0.07 -13.61
CA TYR A 222 4.59 -0.30 -14.87
C TYR A 222 3.57 -0.49 -15.99
N GLU A 223 3.92 -0.08 -17.20
CA GLU A 223 2.99 -0.08 -18.34
C GLU A 223 2.46 -1.48 -18.71
N MET A 224 3.28 -2.53 -18.62
CA MET A 224 2.80 -3.91 -18.82
C MET A 224 1.86 -4.38 -17.70
N THR A 225 2.11 -3.91 -16.46
CA THR A 225 1.24 -4.17 -15.32
C THR A 225 -0.12 -3.50 -15.52
N LEU A 226 -0.15 -2.28 -16.08
CA LEU A 226 -1.39 -1.61 -16.47
C LEU A 226 -2.18 -2.44 -17.50
N TRP A 227 -1.52 -2.99 -18.53
CA TRP A 227 -2.22 -3.84 -19.51
C TRP A 227 -2.83 -5.08 -18.87
N THR A 228 -2.09 -5.71 -17.96
CA THR A 228 -2.59 -6.86 -17.18
C THR A 228 -3.81 -6.47 -16.35
N LEU A 229 -3.74 -5.35 -15.62
CA LEU A 229 -4.85 -4.84 -14.79
C LEU A 229 -6.07 -4.46 -15.64
N ASN A 230 -5.89 -3.85 -16.81
CA ASN A 230 -6.99 -3.55 -17.72
C ASN A 230 -7.64 -4.84 -18.25
N SER A 231 -6.86 -5.89 -18.52
CA SER A 231 -7.41 -7.20 -18.89
C SER A 231 -8.24 -7.80 -17.76
N TRP A 232 -7.76 -7.69 -16.52
CA TRP A 232 -8.46 -8.17 -15.33
C TRP A 232 -9.77 -7.44 -15.09
N LEU A 233 -9.76 -6.11 -15.20
CA LEU A 233 -10.89 -5.24 -14.86
C LEU A 233 -11.89 -5.04 -16.01
N LYS A 234 -11.73 -5.77 -17.12
CA LYS A 234 -12.54 -5.62 -18.34
C LYS A 234 -14.05 -5.75 -18.07
N GLN A 235 -14.46 -6.66 -17.18
CA GLN A 235 -15.88 -6.83 -16.82
C GLN A 235 -16.44 -5.67 -15.99
N SER A 236 -15.62 -5.06 -15.14
CA SER A 236 -15.96 -3.83 -14.43
C SER A 236 -16.00 -2.60 -15.33
N ARG A 237 -15.75 -2.74 -16.65
CA ARG A 237 -15.71 -1.66 -17.65
C ARG A 237 -14.66 -0.59 -17.34
N ILE A 238 -13.65 -0.93 -16.55
CA ILE A 238 -12.52 -0.06 -16.25
C ILE A 238 -11.43 -0.34 -17.28
N ASN A 239 -11.03 0.69 -18.01
CA ASN A 239 -9.95 0.64 -18.97
C ASN A 239 -9.16 1.95 -18.90
N ILE A 240 -8.02 1.92 -18.22
CA ILE A 240 -7.19 3.08 -17.90
C ILE A 240 -6.10 3.20 -18.96
N LYS A 241 -5.97 4.36 -19.59
CA LYS A 241 -4.88 4.65 -20.53
C LYS A 241 -3.58 5.03 -19.78
N PRO A 242 -2.40 4.88 -20.38
CA PRO A 242 -1.13 5.20 -19.71
C PRO A 242 -1.06 6.61 -19.11
N GLN A 243 -1.63 7.63 -19.79
CA GLN A 243 -1.69 9.01 -19.27
C GLN A 243 -2.62 9.17 -18.06
N GLU A 244 -3.60 8.28 -17.89
CA GLU A 244 -4.51 8.31 -16.74
C GLU A 244 -3.86 7.72 -15.48
N LEU A 245 -2.64 7.17 -15.57
CA LEU A 245 -1.83 6.74 -14.42
C LEU A 245 -1.31 7.91 -13.58
N TRP A 246 -1.30 9.13 -14.12
CA TRP A 246 -0.96 10.33 -13.36
C TRP A 246 -2.05 10.70 -12.34
N SER A 247 -3.28 10.24 -12.56
CA SER A 247 -4.36 10.40 -11.59
C SER A 247 -4.05 9.70 -10.28
N ILE A 248 -4.03 10.46 -9.19
CA ILE A 248 -3.83 9.95 -7.84
C ILE A 248 -4.79 8.81 -7.53
N ARG A 249 -6.08 9.01 -7.82
CA ARG A 249 -7.13 8.04 -7.52
C ARG A 249 -7.02 6.78 -8.36
N ASN A 250 -6.84 6.91 -9.68
CA ASN A 250 -6.71 5.75 -10.55
C ASN A 250 -5.49 4.91 -10.16
N ASN A 251 -4.38 5.58 -9.87
CA ASN A 251 -3.11 4.95 -9.54
C ASN A 251 -3.20 4.19 -8.21
N ILE A 252 -3.79 4.79 -7.17
CA ILE A 252 -4.05 4.11 -5.88
C ILE A 252 -5.01 2.92 -6.08
N PHE A 253 -6.13 3.11 -6.80
CA PHE A 253 -7.10 2.05 -7.04
C PHE A 253 -6.45 0.83 -7.70
N LEU A 254 -5.74 1.05 -8.82
CA LEU A 254 -5.07 -0.01 -9.56
C LEU A 254 -4.00 -0.72 -8.71
N GLY A 255 -3.24 0.03 -7.92
CA GLY A 255 -2.27 -0.53 -6.97
C GLY A 255 -2.93 -1.40 -5.89
N MET A 256 -4.08 -0.96 -5.37
CA MET A 256 -4.87 -1.75 -4.40
C MET A 256 -5.45 -3.02 -5.04
N VAL A 257 -5.93 -2.97 -6.28
CA VAL A 257 -6.40 -4.17 -7.01
C VAL A 257 -5.27 -5.18 -7.15
N TYR A 258 -4.09 -4.74 -7.60
CA TYR A 258 -2.92 -5.61 -7.74
C TYR A 258 -2.54 -6.25 -6.39
N LEU A 259 -2.42 -5.42 -5.34
CA LEU A 259 -2.04 -5.89 -4.01
C LEU A 259 -3.08 -6.83 -3.40
N ALA A 260 -4.37 -6.60 -3.64
CA ALA A 260 -5.43 -7.45 -3.11
C ALA A 260 -5.37 -8.85 -3.74
N TYR A 261 -5.10 -8.93 -5.04
CA TYR A 261 -4.89 -10.22 -5.68
C TYR A 261 -3.58 -10.90 -5.19
N ALA A 262 -2.49 -10.15 -5.07
CA ALA A 262 -1.24 -10.67 -4.49
C ALA A 262 -1.45 -11.21 -3.07
N ASN A 263 -2.30 -10.54 -2.29
CA ASN A 263 -2.64 -10.90 -0.93
C ASN A 263 -3.44 -12.20 -0.86
N GLU A 264 -4.39 -12.42 -1.76
CA GLU A 264 -5.10 -13.70 -1.86
C GLU A 264 -4.17 -14.84 -2.28
N PHE A 265 -3.24 -14.59 -3.21
CA PHE A 265 -2.24 -15.59 -3.61
C PHE A 265 -1.35 -16.06 -2.45
N LEU A 266 -1.03 -15.16 -1.53
CA LEU A 266 -0.31 -15.50 -0.29
C LEU A 266 -1.17 -16.27 0.71
N GLU A 267 -2.50 -16.09 0.70
CA GLU A 267 -3.42 -16.85 1.55
C GLU A 267 -3.65 -18.28 1.03
N GLU A 268 -3.75 -18.45 -0.29
CA GLU A 268 -3.95 -19.77 -0.94
C GLU A 268 -2.73 -20.69 -0.82
N LYS A 269 -1.52 -20.14 -0.63
CA LYS A 269 -0.26 -20.89 -0.51
C LYS A 269 0.17 -21.19 0.94
N ARG A 270 -0.65 -20.86 1.94
CA ARG A 270 -0.42 -21.20 3.35
C ARG A 270 -0.97 -22.57 3.68
#